data_AF-A0AAV2FXX6-F1
#
_entry.id   AF-A0AAV2FXX6-F1
#
_cell.length_a   1.000
_cell.length_b   1.000
_cell.length_c   1.000
_cell.angle_alpha   90.00
_cell.angle_beta   90.00
_cell.angle_gamma   90.00
#
_symmetry.space_group_name_H-M   'P 1'
#
loop_
_entity.id
_entity.type
_entity.pdbx_description
1 polymer ?
#
loop_
_entity_poly.entity_id
_entity_poly.type
_entity_poly.pdbx_seq_one_letter_code
_entity_poly.pdbx_strand_id
1 'polypeptide(L)'
;MSELLPADHDYTQEFENGIHYASVKLAELAARTIAQECGFFIVRGAWKPNTAGLHPVTALCMYCDRSSRIVKSYKPDPTKETRGNISSKGTGCQFQICIKEVWQKDGPNTWVIVGVTSRETGANRGFHNHEKVLYPEHHRHNKQFSEAEKERLRLMRKAGVRPNQQKTTLNTEGGVHHDIKQMYNINSKTRLDEMGEMDAIQFALHGAEHRGYHIRLQKDSNNVLTNMFFAHPTSIQMLHAWSYVILIDSTYKTNRYGWPWVEIIGVTPVKKNFNIACAIIKQETKETYEWLLRCF
;
A
#
# COMPACT_ATOMS: atom_id res chain seq x y z
N MET A 1 -18.37 -27.27 -20.87
CA MET A 1 -19.19 -26.16 -21.38
C MET A 1 -20.06 -25.69 -20.22
N SER A 2 -19.63 -24.67 -19.49
CA SER A 2 -20.47 -24.05 -18.45
C SER A 2 -21.48 -23.14 -19.14
N GLU A 3 -22.77 -23.44 -19.01
CA GLU A 3 -23.84 -22.56 -19.47
C GLU A 3 -23.69 -21.19 -18.79
N LEU A 4 -23.43 -20.17 -19.61
CA LEU A 4 -23.34 -18.79 -19.19
C LEU A 4 -24.75 -18.30 -18.86
N LEU A 5 -25.12 -18.30 -17.58
CA LEU A 5 -26.35 -17.65 -17.11
C LEU A 5 -26.24 -16.12 -17.32
N PRO A 6 -27.27 -15.45 -17.89
CA PRO A 6 -27.24 -14.04 -18.29
C PRO A 6 -27.20 -13.07 -17.10
N ALA A 7 -26.98 -11.78 -17.39
CA ALA A 7 -26.90 -10.68 -16.42
C ALA A 7 -28.17 -10.46 -15.57
N ASP A 8 -29.24 -11.22 -15.82
CA ASP A 8 -30.56 -11.12 -15.18
C ASP A 8 -30.83 -12.24 -14.17
N HIS A 9 -29.80 -12.89 -13.63
CA HIS A 9 -29.95 -13.85 -12.53
C HIS A 9 -30.13 -13.12 -11.19
N ASP A 10 -31.15 -13.52 -10.43
CA ASP A 10 -31.40 -13.01 -9.07
C ASP A 10 -30.62 -13.86 -8.06
N TYR A 11 -29.55 -13.29 -7.49
CA TYR A 11 -28.69 -13.97 -6.53
C TYR A 11 -29.21 -13.92 -5.08
N THR A 12 -30.49 -13.59 -4.85
CA THR A 12 -31.00 -13.38 -3.50
C THR A 12 -30.90 -14.64 -2.62
N GLN A 13 -31.23 -15.80 -3.18
CA GLN A 13 -31.31 -17.05 -2.42
C GLN A 13 -29.93 -17.60 -2.03
N GLU A 14 -28.90 -17.32 -2.82
CA GLU A 14 -27.52 -17.75 -2.60
C GLU A 14 -26.93 -17.12 -1.32
N PHE A 15 -27.37 -15.89 -1.00
CA PHE A 15 -26.91 -15.15 0.18
C PHE A 15 -27.86 -15.27 1.38
N GLU A 16 -29.17 -15.34 1.15
CA GLU A 16 -30.19 -15.49 2.22
C GLU A 16 -30.39 -16.97 2.63
N ASN A 17 -29.29 -17.67 2.89
CA ASN A 17 -29.29 -19.11 3.19
C ASN A 17 -29.59 -19.47 4.65
N GLY A 18 -29.87 -18.47 5.51
CA GLY A 18 -30.22 -18.68 6.92
C GLY A 18 -29.05 -19.18 7.80
N ILE A 19 -27.82 -19.18 7.30
CA ILE A 19 -26.65 -19.67 8.04
C ILE A 19 -26.22 -18.65 9.10
N HIS A 20 -26.03 -19.13 10.33
CA HIS A 20 -25.49 -18.38 11.45
C HIS A 20 -23.97 -18.59 11.57
N TYR A 21 -23.22 -17.49 11.50
CA TYR A 21 -21.78 -17.46 11.64
C TYR A 21 -21.37 -17.01 13.03
N ALA A 22 -20.33 -17.63 13.59
CA ALA A 22 -19.83 -17.30 14.93
C ALA A 22 -19.15 -15.90 15.02
N SER A 23 -18.82 -15.28 13.88
CA SER A 23 -18.28 -13.92 13.84
C SER A 23 -18.59 -13.21 12.52
N VAL A 24 -18.57 -11.87 12.54
CA VAL A 24 -18.69 -11.04 11.33
C VAL A 24 -17.62 -11.39 10.29
N LYS A 25 -16.41 -11.75 10.72
CA LYS A 25 -15.29 -12.08 9.82
C LYS A 25 -15.55 -13.38 9.06
N LEU A 26 -16.18 -14.37 9.72
CA LEU A 26 -16.60 -15.61 9.07
C LEU A 26 -17.76 -15.36 8.08
N ALA A 27 -18.73 -14.52 8.46
CA ALA A 27 -19.82 -14.13 7.57
C ALA A 27 -19.31 -13.37 6.32
N GLU A 28 -18.36 -12.46 6.48
CA GLU A 28 -17.71 -11.76 5.36
C GLU A 28 -16.93 -12.70 4.45
N LEU A 29 -16.25 -13.69 5.02
CA LEU A 29 -15.52 -14.69 4.24
C LEU A 29 -16.50 -15.54 3.43
N ALA A 30 -17.55 -16.05 4.07
CA ALA A 30 -18.59 -16.83 3.40
C ALA A 30 -19.27 -16.03 2.27
N ALA A 31 -19.63 -14.77 2.54
CA ALA A 31 -20.21 -13.89 1.52
C ALA A 31 -19.27 -13.68 0.32
N ARG A 32 -17.95 -13.55 0.55
CA ARG A 32 -16.97 -13.44 -0.54
C ARG A 32 -16.87 -14.73 -1.33
N THR A 33 -16.88 -15.88 -0.67
CA THR A 33 -16.86 -17.19 -1.31
C THR A 33 -18.08 -17.39 -2.20
N ILE A 34 -19.28 -17.14 -1.68
CA ILE A 34 -20.54 -17.21 -2.45
C ILE A 34 -20.48 -16.29 -3.67
N ALA A 35 -20.06 -15.03 -3.49
CA ALA A 35 -19.92 -14.08 -4.61
C ALA A 35 -18.96 -14.59 -5.69
N GLN A 36 -17.81 -15.16 -5.28
CA GLN A 36 -16.81 -15.70 -6.20
C GLN A 36 -17.32 -16.90 -6.98
N GLU A 37 -18.03 -17.82 -6.32
CA GLU A 37 -18.71 -18.96 -6.95
C GLU A 37 -19.78 -18.49 -7.95
N CYS A 38 -20.48 -17.40 -7.62
CA CYS A 38 -21.44 -16.75 -8.51
C CYS A 38 -20.78 -15.97 -9.66
N GLY A 39 -19.45 -15.81 -9.66
CA GLY A 39 -18.69 -15.18 -10.72
C GLY A 39 -18.53 -13.66 -10.59
N PHE A 40 -18.72 -13.09 -9.40
CA PHE A 40 -18.47 -11.67 -9.14
C PHE A 40 -17.72 -11.45 -7.83
N PHE A 41 -17.41 -10.18 -7.52
CA PHE A 41 -16.66 -9.83 -6.32
C PHE A 41 -17.41 -8.79 -5.52
N ILE A 42 -17.40 -8.96 -4.21
CA ILE A 42 -17.92 -7.99 -3.25
C ILE A 42 -16.79 -7.40 -2.42
N VAL A 43 -16.98 -6.15 -2.02
CA VAL A 43 -16.05 -5.38 -1.19
C VAL A 43 -16.75 -4.92 0.07
N ARG A 44 -15.97 -4.79 1.13
CA ARG A 44 -16.46 -4.36 2.43
C ARG A 44 -16.92 -2.91 2.35
N GLY A 45 -18.11 -2.63 2.88
CA GLY A 45 -18.66 -1.29 2.96
C GLY A 45 -18.77 -0.75 4.36
N ALA A 46 -19.67 0.21 4.51
CA ALA A 46 -19.90 0.91 5.77
C ALA A 46 -20.83 0.11 6.67
N TRP A 47 -20.68 0.34 7.97
CA TRP A 47 -21.68 -0.01 8.96
C TRP A 47 -22.86 0.97 8.85
N LYS A 48 -24.07 0.43 8.75
CA LYS A 48 -25.31 1.20 8.75
C LYS A 48 -26.02 1.03 10.11
N PRO A 49 -26.39 2.13 10.79
CA PRO A 49 -27.21 2.05 11.98
C PRO A 49 -28.63 1.59 11.62
N ASN A 50 -29.25 0.80 12.50
CA ASN A 50 -30.65 0.43 12.36
C ASN A 50 -31.55 1.57 12.90
N THR A 51 -32.45 2.09 12.07
CA THR A 51 -33.40 3.15 12.45
C THR A 51 -34.72 2.60 13.02
N ALA A 52 -34.93 1.29 13.07
CA ALA A 52 -36.25 0.69 13.28
C ALA A 52 -36.38 -0.24 14.51
N GLY A 53 -35.48 -0.22 15.51
CA GLY A 53 -35.58 -1.14 16.65
C GLY A 53 -34.97 -0.67 17.97
N LEU A 54 -35.45 -1.26 19.08
CA LEU A 54 -35.08 -0.99 20.48
C LEU A 54 -33.63 -1.39 20.85
N HIS A 55 -32.92 -2.06 19.93
CA HIS A 55 -31.52 -2.45 20.09
C HIS A 55 -30.68 -1.92 18.91
N PRO A 56 -29.54 -1.23 19.17
CA PRO A 56 -28.69 -0.66 18.13
C PRO A 56 -27.84 -1.74 17.45
N VAL A 57 -28.47 -2.66 16.71
CA VAL A 57 -27.72 -3.59 15.86
C VAL A 57 -27.21 -2.81 14.65
N THR A 58 -25.89 -2.69 14.53
CA THR A 58 -25.24 -2.12 13.35
C THR A 58 -25.13 -3.19 12.27
N ALA A 59 -25.51 -2.87 11.03
CA ALA A 59 -25.42 -3.79 9.91
C ALA A 59 -24.19 -3.47 9.07
N LEU A 60 -23.30 -4.43 8.85
CA LEU A 60 -22.19 -4.25 7.91
C LEU A 60 -22.68 -4.52 6.51
N CYS A 61 -22.72 -3.51 5.63
CA CYS A 61 -23.10 -3.74 4.25
C CYS A 61 -21.88 -3.93 3.35
N MET A 62 -21.93 -4.93 2.48
CA MET A 62 -20.94 -5.20 1.43
C MET A 62 -21.58 -4.94 0.08
N TYR A 63 -20.81 -4.46 -0.89
CA TYR A 63 -21.32 -4.10 -2.20
C TYR A 63 -20.49 -4.72 -3.32
N CYS A 64 -21.08 -4.86 -4.49
CA CYS A 64 -20.35 -5.29 -5.68
C CYS A 64 -19.13 -4.38 -5.92
N ASP A 65 -18.00 -4.97 -6.31
CA ASP A 65 -16.76 -4.24 -6.54
C ASP A 65 -16.82 -3.30 -7.77
N ARG A 66 -17.84 -3.47 -8.62
CA ARG A 66 -18.21 -2.56 -9.72
C ARG A 66 -19.27 -1.52 -9.33
N SER A 67 -19.63 -1.41 -8.05
CA SER A 67 -20.61 -0.42 -7.57
C SER A 67 -20.14 1.03 -7.60
N SER A 68 -18.85 1.26 -7.83
CA SER A 68 -18.33 2.61 -8.06
C SER A 68 -19.06 3.24 -9.24
N ARG A 69 -19.70 4.39 -9.02
CA ARG A 69 -20.24 5.19 -10.12
C ARG A 69 -19.08 5.69 -10.98
N ILE A 70 -19.22 5.62 -12.30
CA ILE A 70 -18.32 6.34 -13.20
C ILE A 70 -18.50 7.82 -12.88
N VAL A 71 -17.51 8.42 -12.24
CA VAL A 71 -17.58 9.84 -11.91
C VAL A 71 -17.42 10.60 -13.22
N LYS A 72 -18.54 11.08 -13.79
CA LYS A 72 -18.56 12.03 -14.93
C LYS A 72 -18.04 13.44 -14.55
N SER A 73 -17.34 13.60 -13.41
CA SER A 73 -16.91 14.91 -12.93
C SER A 73 -15.73 15.47 -13.69
N TYR A 74 -15.03 14.66 -14.49
CA TYR A 74 -14.05 15.16 -15.42
C TYR A 74 -14.76 15.65 -16.68
N LYS A 75 -14.93 16.96 -16.81
CA LYS A 75 -15.19 17.62 -18.10
C LYS A 75 -13.83 17.90 -18.73
N PRO A 76 -13.41 17.14 -19.75
CA PRO A 76 -12.14 17.41 -20.41
C PRO A 76 -12.18 18.78 -21.05
N ASP A 77 -11.06 19.50 -20.98
CA ASP A 77 -10.85 20.70 -21.78
C ASP A 77 -10.90 20.30 -23.27
N PRO A 78 -11.84 20.82 -24.07
CA PRO A 78 -12.01 20.42 -25.48
C PRO A 78 -10.80 20.77 -26.35
N THR A 79 -9.87 21.59 -25.85
CA THR A 79 -8.62 21.95 -26.56
C THR A 79 -7.46 20.99 -26.30
N LYS A 80 -7.63 20.01 -25.40
CA LYS A 80 -6.59 19.05 -25.02
C LYS A 80 -7.03 17.63 -25.35
N GLU A 81 -6.25 16.94 -26.18
CA GLU A 81 -6.36 15.49 -26.32
C GLU A 81 -6.10 14.84 -24.96
N THR A 82 -7.16 14.36 -24.33
CA THR A 82 -7.09 13.68 -23.04
C THR A 82 -7.42 12.22 -23.29
N ARG A 83 -6.51 11.33 -22.89
CA ARG A 83 -6.82 9.90 -22.86
C ARG A 83 -8.02 9.71 -21.93
N GLY A 84 -9.12 9.19 -22.48
CA GLY A 84 -10.30 8.82 -21.68
C GLY A 84 -9.87 7.94 -20.50
N ASN A 85 -10.49 8.11 -19.35
CA ASN A 85 -10.14 7.32 -18.17
C ASN A 85 -10.63 5.87 -18.33
N ILE A 86 -9.85 5.03 -19.01
CA ILE A 86 -10.17 3.61 -19.30
C ILE A 86 -9.98 2.70 -18.06
N SER A 87 -9.56 3.27 -16.92
CA SER A 87 -9.16 2.50 -15.73
C SER A 87 -10.30 2.13 -14.77
N SER A 88 -11.47 2.74 -14.95
CA SER A 88 -12.63 2.49 -14.08
C SER A 88 -13.35 1.20 -14.48
N LYS A 89 -13.34 0.20 -13.59
CA LYS A 89 -14.20 -0.99 -13.67
C LYS A 89 -15.62 -0.75 -13.14
N GLY A 90 -15.91 0.44 -12.63
CA GLY A 90 -17.19 0.78 -12.03
C GLY A 90 -18.29 0.83 -13.09
N THR A 91 -19.35 0.05 -12.89
CA THR A 91 -20.57 0.07 -13.71
C THR A 91 -21.74 0.74 -12.98
N GLY A 92 -21.50 1.27 -11.77
CA GLY A 92 -22.57 1.75 -10.90
C GLY A 92 -23.51 0.62 -10.44
N CYS A 93 -22.99 -0.62 -10.32
CA CYS A 93 -23.76 -1.76 -9.85
C CYS A 93 -24.41 -1.47 -8.48
N GLN A 94 -25.71 -1.78 -8.37
CA GLN A 94 -26.49 -1.53 -7.16
C GLN A 94 -26.51 -2.70 -6.19
N PHE A 95 -25.94 -3.86 -6.56
CA PHE A 95 -25.93 -5.04 -5.70
C PHE A 95 -25.23 -4.78 -4.37
N GLN A 96 -25.95 -5.05 -3.27
CA GLN A 96 -25.49 -4.92 -1.90
C GLN A 96 -26.06 -6.08 -1.08
N ILE A 97 -25.28 -6.59 -0.15
CA ILE A 97 -25.74 -7.48 0.93
C ILE A 97 -25.48 -6.79 2.26
N CYS A 98 -26.18 -7.16 3.32
CA CYS A 98 -25.83 -6.71 4.66
C CYS A 98 -25.68 -7.89 5.62
N ILE A 99 -24.74 -7.77 6.55
CA ILE A 99 -24.48 -8.76 7.59
C ILE A 99 -24.98 -8.14 8.89
N LYS A 100 -25.87 -8.84 9.58
CA LYS A 100 -26.47 -8.39 10.85
C LYS A 100 -26.11 -9.34 11.97
N GLU A 101 -25.93 -8.76 13.14
CA GLU A 101 -25.83 -9.50 14.39
C GLU A 101 -27.22 -9.96 14.83
N VAL A 102 -27.32 -11.21 15.25
CA VAL A 102 -28.52 -11.83 15.82
C VAL A 102 -28.20 -12.16 17.26
N TRP A 103 -28.94 -11.51 18.15
CA TRP A 103 -28.83 -11.75 19.58
C TRP A 103 -29.38 -13.13 19.93
N GLN A 104 -28.63 -13.88 20.74
CA GLN A 104 -29.06 -15.18 21.26
C GLN A 104 -29.24 -15.08 22.77
N LYS A 105 -30.35 -15.64 23.28
CA LYS A 105 -30.70 -15.59 24.70
C LYS A 105 -29.73 -16.37 25.58
N ASP A 106 -29.27 -17.51 25.07
CA ASP A 106 -28.48 -18.49 25.81
C ASP A 106 -27.19 -18.85 25.05
N GLY A 107 -26.43 -17.85 24.61
CA GLY A 107 -25.19 -18.07 23.87
C GLY A 107 -24.54 -16.79 23.32
N PRO A 108 -23.37 -16.90 22.67
CA PRO A 108 -22.78 -15.78 21.98
C PRO A 108 -23.65 -15.35 20.79
N ASN A 109 -23.72 -14.04 20.55
CA ASN A 109 -24.40 -13.51 19.37
C ASN A 109 -23.81 -14.13 18.09
N THR A 110 -24.69 -14.35 17.12
CA THR A 110 -24.30 -14.89 15.81
C THR A 110 -24.50 -13.83 14.73
N TRP A 111 -23.94 -14.07 13.57
CA TRP A 111 -24.02 -13.16 12.43
C TRP A 111 -24.71 -13.88 11.28
N VAL A 112 -25.59 -13.18 10.58
CA VAL A 112 -26.31 -13.72 9.42
C VAL A 112 -26.21 -12.74 8.27
N ILE A 113 -26.12 -13.27 7.05
CA ILE A 113 -26.25 -12.46 5.84
C ILE A 113 -27.75 -12.25 5.61
N VAL A 114 -28.16 -11.00 5.47
CA VAL A 114 -29.55 -10.61 5.24
C VAL A 114 -29.64 -9.65 4.07
N GLY A 115 -30.76 -9.71 3.36
CA GLY A 115 -31.21 -8.67 2.46
C GLY A 115 -30.24 -8.43 1.32
N VAL A 116 -30.51 -9.01 0.16
CA VAL A 116 -29.85 -8.56 -1.07
C VAL A 116 -30.55 -7.29 -1.53
N THR A 117 -29.93 -6.12 -1.38
CA THR A 117 -30.57 -4.82 -1.56
C THR A 117 -29.91 -3.99 -2.64
N SER A 118 -30.68 -3.06 -3.19
CA SER A 118 -30.17 -1.95 -3.99
C SER A 118 -29.46 -0.95 -3.09
N ARG A 119 -28.22 -0.60 -3.44
CA ARG A 119 -27.42 0.38 -2.70
C ARG A 119 -28.08 1.76 -2.64
N GLU A 120 -28.79 2.17 -3.69
CA GLU A 120 -29.47 3.47 -3.78
C GLU A 120 -30.83 3.49 -3.10
N THR A 121 -31.66 2.48 -3.35
CA THR A 121 -33.07 2.50 -2.93
C THR A 121 -33.35 1.68 -1.69
N GLY A 122 -32.43 0.81 -1.25
CA GLY A 122 -32.63 -0.11 -0.15
C GLY A 122 -33.65 -1.23 -0.40
N ALA A 123 -34.27 -1.26 -1.59
CA ALA A 123 -35.22 -2.29 -1.99
C ALA A 123 -34.50 -3.63 -2.27
N ASN A 124 -35.16 -4.76 -2.03
CA ASN A 124 -34.60 -6.09 -2.30
C ASN A 124 -34.35 -6.24 -3.82
N ARG A 125 -33.08 -6.46 -4.23
CA ARG A 125 -32.65 -6.51 -5.63
C ARG A 125 -31.35 -7.32 -5.77
N GLY A 126 -31.46 -8.60 -6.09
CA GLY A 126 -30.31 -9.49 -6.30
C GLY A 126 -29.69 -9.49 -7.70
N PHE A 127 -29.88 -8.44 -8.49
CA PHE A 127 -29.42 -8.37 -9.88
C PHE A 127 -28.12 -7.57 -10.05
N HIS A 128 -27.32 -7.96 -11.04
CA HIS A 128 -26.15 -7.22 -11.49
C HIS A 128 -26.43 -6.52 -12.83
N ASN A 129 -25.75 -5.40 -13.09
CA ASN A 129 -25.85 -4.69 -14.37
C ASN A 129 -24.62 -4.92 -15.26
N HIS A 130 -23.91 -6.02 -15.01
CA HIS A 130 -22.66 -6.35 -15.68
C HIS A 130 -22.47 -7.86 -15.70
N GLU A 131 -21.68 -8.33 -16.66
CA GLU A 131 -21.31 -9.74 -16.77
C GLU A 131 -20.42 -10.22 -15.62
N LYS A 132 -20.39 -11.54 -15.45
CA LYS A 132 -19.48 -12.26 -14.55
C LYS A 132 -18.03 -12.02 -14.96
N VAL A 133 -17.12 -12.23 -14.01
CA VAL A 133 -15.68 -12.16 -14.26
C VAL A 133 -15.23 -13.45 -14.94
N LEU A 134 -14.76 -13.33 -16.19
CA LEU A 134 -14.29 -14.46 -17.00
C LEU A 134 -13.04 -15.15 -16.44
N TYR A 135 -12.12 -14.37 -15.86
CA TYR A 135 -10.84 -14.86 -15.33
C TYR A 135 -10.68 -14.45 -13.84
N PRO A 136 -11.34 -15.15 -12.91
CA PRO A 136 -11.27 -14.85 -11.48
C PRO A 136 -9.84 -14.83 -10.93
N GLU A 137 -8.97 -15.72 -11.39
CA GLU A 137 -7.55 -15.84 -11.02
C GLU A 137 -6.75 -14.57 -11.32
N HIS A 138 -7.20 -13.77 -12.29
CA HIS A 138 -6.56 -12.51 -12.64
C HIS A 138 -7.13 -11.31 -11.91
N HIS A 139 -8.19 -11.51 -11.13
CA HIS A 139 -8.87 -10.45 -10.41
C HIS A 139 -8.06 -9.97 -9.20
N ARG A 140 -8.04 -8.65 -8.96
CA ARG A 140 -7.25 -8.03 -7.87
C ARG A 140 -7.53 -8.62 -6.48
N HIS A 141 -8.77 -9.07 -6.25
CA HIS A 141 -9.18 -9.65 -4.97
C HIS A 141 -8.60 -11.05 -4.76
N ASN A 142 -8.29 -11.77 -5.83
CA ASN A 142 -7.63 -13.08 -5.81
C ASN A 142 -6.10 -12.96 -5.90
N LYS A 143 -5.58 -11.74 -6.11
CA LYS A 143 -4.15 -11.42 -6.14
C LYS A 143 -3.63 -10.78 -4.85
N GLN A 144 -4.36 -10.95 -3.74
CA GLN A 144 -3.90 -10.45 -2.44
C GLN A 144 -2.76 -11.32 -1.91
N PHE A 145 -1.78 -10.69 -1.28
CA PHE A 145 -0.74 -11.43 -0.56
C PHE A 145 -1.32 -12.10 0.67
N SER A 146 -1.05 -13.39 0.82
CA SER A 146 -1.15 -14.11 2.08
C SER A 146 -0.21 -13.52 3.13
N GLU A 147 -0.46 -13.78 4.41
CA GLU A 147 0.46 -13.33 5.47
C GLU A 147 1.86 -13.95 5.34
N ALA A 148 1.95 -15.20 4.87
CA ALA A 148 3.22 -15.85 4.59
C ALA A 148 4.01 -15.14 3.48
N GLU A 149 3.34 -14.73 2.39
CA GLU A 149 3.97 -13.96 1.31
C GLU A 149 4.40 -12.57 1.78
N LYS A 150 3.57 -11.90 2.60
CA LYS A 150 3.94 -10.60 3.20
C LYS A 150 5.20 -10.72 4.03
N GLU A 151 5.30 -11.75 4.87
CA GLU A 151 6.48 -11.97 5.70
C GLU A 151 7.71 -12.28 4.86
N ARG A 152 7.57 -13.14 3.84
CA ARG A 152 8.64 -13.42 2.89
C ARG A 152 9.12 -12.15 2.19
N LEU A 153 8.22 -11.28 1.76
CA LEU A 153 8.58 -10.00 1.14
C LEU A 153 9.33 -9.07 2.09
N ARG A 154 8.97 -9.03 3.38
CA ARG A 154 9.73 -8.28 4.39
C ARG A 154 11.16 -8.79 4.51
N LEU A 155 11.35 -10.11 4.55
CA LEU A 155 12.68 -10.73 4.60
C LEU A 155 13.50 -10.43 3.34
N MET A 156 12.91 -10.61 2.16
CA MET A 156 13.57 -10.31 0.89
C MET A 156 13.96 -8.83 0.78
N ARG A 157 13.10 -7.90 1.23
CA ARG A 157 13.42 -6.47 1.28
C ARG A 157 14.59 -6.19 2.22
N LYS A 158 14.58 -6.77 3.42
CA LYS A 158 15.67 -6.62 4.41
C LYS A 158 17.01 -7.15 3.88
N ALA A 159 16.96 -8.18 3.04
CA ALA A 159 18.12 -8.72 2.33
C ALA A 159 18.54 -7.92 1.08
N GLY A 160 17.83 -6.82 0.74
CA GLY A 160 18.16 -5.97 -0.41
C GLY A 160 17.74 -6.55 -1.77
N VAL A 161 16.86 -7.55 -1.80
CA VAL A 161 16.39 -8.15 -3.06
C VAL A 161 15.52 -7.15 -3.82
N ARG A 162 15.79 -7.00 -5.12
CA ARG A 162 15.08 -6.04 -5.97
C ARG A 162 13.61 -6.45 -6.19
N PRO A 163 12.65 -5.50 -6.31
CA PRO A 163 11.23 -5.82 -6.52
C PRO A 163 10.95 -6.78 -7.68
N ASN A 164 11.72 -6.71 -8.77
CA ASN A 164 11.53 -7.62 -9.91
C ASN A 164 11.90 -9.07 -9.56
N GLN A 165 12.95 -9.27 -8.76
CA GLN A 165 13.34 -10.60 -8.27
C GLN A 165 12.37 -11.13 -7.22
N GLN A 166 11.84 -10.25 -6.36
CA GLN A 166 10.75 -10.59 -5.42
C GLN A 166 9.53 -11.13 -6.17
N LYS A 167 9.09 -10.41 -7.22
CA LYS A 167 7.98 -10.84 -8.09
C LYS A 167 8.25 -12.21 -8.71
N THR A 168 9.41 -12.40 -9.34
CA THR A 168 9.75 -13.68 -9.99
C THR A 168 9.69 -14.82 -8.98
N THR A 169 10.28 -14.63 -7.79
CA THR A 169 10.30 -15.66 -6.76
C THR A 169 8.89 -16.04 -6.32
N LEU A 170 8.04 -15.05 -5.99
CA LEU A 170 6.67 -15.32 -5.58
C LEU A 170 5.81 -15.97 -6.68
N ASN A 171 5.95 -15.52 -7.93
CA ASN A 171 5.17 -16.07 -9.03
C ASN A 171 5.65 -17.47 -9.47
N THR A 172 6.91 -17.85 -9.18
CA THR A 172 7.43 -19.19 -9.45
C THR A 172 7.06 -20.19 -8.37
N GLU A 173 7.06 -19.75 -7.10
CA GLU A 173 6.75 -20.61 -5.95
C GLU A 173 5.26 -20.69 -5.65
N GLY A 174 4.49 -19.66 -6.01
CA GLY A 174 3.06 -19.54 -5.72
C GLY A 174 2.17 -19.86 -6.93
N GLY A 175 0.88 -20.07 -6.65
CA GLY A 175 -0.17 -20.20 -7.67
C GLY A 175 -0.79 -18.87 -8.10
N VAL A 176 -0.35 -17.74 -7.52
CA VAL A 176 -0.93 -16.41 -7.76
C VAL A 176 0.03 -15.55 -8.55
N HIS A 177 -0.42 -15.03 -9.69
CA HIS A 177 0.41 -14.15 -10.51
C HIS A 177 0.34 -12.69 -10.03
N HIS A 178 1.38 -12.25 -9.32
CA HIS A 178 1.53 -10.87 -8.90
C HIS A 178 2.13 -9.97 -9.98
N ASP A 179 1.76 -8.69 -9.95
CA ASP A 179 2.38 -7.66 -10.78
C ASP A 179 3.51 -6.92 -10.05
N ILE A 180 4.35 -6.21 -10.80
CA ILE A 180 5.48 -5.49 -10.22
C ILE A 180 5.03 -4.29 -9.36
N LYS A 181 3.90 -3.68 -9.69
CA LYS A 181 3.33 -2.54 -8.96
C LYS A 181 2.91 -2.97 -7.55
N GLN A 182 2.42 -4.19 -7.38
CA GLN A 182 2.11 -4.78 -6.08
C GLN A 182 3.36 -4.88 -5.20
N MET A 183 4.52 -5.27 -5.75
CA MET A 183 5.80 -5.29 -5.03
C MET A 183 6.21 -3.89 -4.56
N TYR A 184 6.09 -2.88 -5.42
CA TYR A 184 6.39 -1.50 -5.03
C TYR A 184 5.44 -1.00 -3.95
N ASN A 185 4.13 -1.27 -4.08
CA ASN A 185 3.13 -0.85 -3.11
C ASN A 185 3.36 -1.47 -1.73
N ILE A 186 3.62 -2.79 -1.66
CA ILE A 186 3.85 -3.46 -0.39
C ILE A 186 5.17 -3.02 0.24
N ASN A 187 6.26 -2.91 -0.52
CA ASN A 187 7.53 -2.39 0.00
C ASN A 187 7.41 -0.95 0.48
N SER A 188 6.63 -0.12 -0.22
CA SER A 188 6.36 1.25 0.21
C SER A 188 5.55 1.28 1.50
N LYS A 189 4.54 0.42 1.63
CA LYS A 189 3.74 0.29 2.85
C LYS A 189 4.61 -0.17 4.03
N THR A 190 5.38 -1.24 3.85
CA THR A 190 6.32 -1.73 4.87
C THR A 190 7.30 -0.66 5.30
N ARG A 191 7.84 0.14 4.35
CA ARG A 191 8.71 1.26 4.69
C ARG A 191 7.99 2.31 5.55
N LEU A 192 6.75 2.66 5.22
CA LEU A 192 5.97 3.62 6.00
C LEU A 192 5.64 3.07 7.40
N ASP A 193 5.30 1.79 7.49
CA ASP A 193 5.04 1.11 8.77
C ASP A 193 6.31 1.11 9.65
N GLU A 194 7.50 0.88 9.07
CA GLU A 194 8.80 0.98 9.77
C GLU A 194 9.13 2.41 10.22
N MET A 195 8.77 3.40 9.41
CA MET A 195 9.00 4.82 9.73
C MET A 195 8.07 5.33 10.85
N GLY A 196 6.91 4.71 11.05
CA GLY A 196 5.92 5.17 12.01
C GLY A 196 5.49 6.61 11.70
N GLU A 197 5.58 7.49 12.71
CA GLU A 197 5.24 8.91 12.58
C GLU A 197 6.41 9.77 12.06
N MET A 198 7.60 9.19 11.88
CA MET A 198 8.78 9.92 11.42
C MET A 198 8.72 10.21 9.93
N ASP A 199 9.18 11.40 9.55
CA ASP A 199 9.52 11.65 8.15
C ASP A 199 10.80 10.90 7.73
N ALA A 200 11.11 10.92 6.43
CA ALA A 200 12.23 10.16 5.87
C ALA A 200 13.60 10.58 6.42
N ILE A 201 13.78 11.87 6.74
CA ILE A 201 15.03 12.41 7.26
C ILE A 201 15.15 12.06 8.75
N GLN A 202 14.08 12.22 9.52
CA GLN A 202 14.01 11.83 10.93
C GLN A 202 14.32 10.33 11.11
N PHE A 203 13.72 9.47 10.27
CA PHE A 203 13.99 8.04 10.31
C PHE A 203 15.45 7.71 9.98
N ALA A 204 16.03 8.39 8.99
CA ALA A 204 17.45 8.23 8.65
C ALA A 204 18.38 8.68 9.79
N LEU A 205 18.08 9.80 10.43
CA LEU A 205 18.83 10.31 11.59
C LEU A 205 18.76 9.36 12.77
N HIS A 206 17.55 8.92 13.12
CA HIS A 206 17.35 7.94 14.20
C HIS A 206 18.16 6.65 13.96
N GLY A 207 18.13 6.14 12.72
CA GLY A 207 18.92 4.96 12.35
C GLY A 207 20.43 5.17 12.39
N ALA A 208 20.90 6.37 12.01
CA ALA A 208 22.31 6.73 12.06
C ALA A 208 22.81 6.89 13.51
N GLU A 209 22.05 7.58 14.36
CA GLU A 209 22.33 7.75 15.79
C GLU A 209 22.39 6.39 16.50
N HIS A 210 21.39 5.53 16.28
CA HIS A 210 21.34 4.19 16.87
C HIS A 210 22.55 3.33 16.47
N ARG A 211 23.13 3.56 15.29
CA ARG A 211 24.33 2.84 14.80
C ARG A 211 25.64 3.53 15.18
N GLY A 212 25.59 4.60 15.96
CA GLY A 212 26.78 5.34 16.42
C GLY A 212 27.47 6.12 15.31
N TYR A 213 26.75 6.54 14.27
CA TYR A 213 27.32 7.41 13.24
C TYR A 213 27.67 8.77 13.84
N HIS A 214 28.76 9.36 13.36
CA HIS A 214 29.09 10.75 13.65
C HIS A 214 28.20 11.65 12.80
N ILE A 215 27.34 12.43 13.44
CA ILE A 215 26.30 13.23 12.77
C ILE A 215 26.54 14.72 13.07
N ARG A 216 26.31 15.56 12.06
CA ARG A 216 26.30 17.03 12.18
C ARG A 216 25.10 17.59 11.42
N LEU A 217 24.38 18.50 12.09
CA LEU A 217 23.18 19.14 11.54
C LEU A 217 23.37 20.64 11.51
N GLN A 218 22.92 21.27 10.43
CA GLN A 218 22.76 22.72 10.33
C GLN A 218 21.30 23.05 10.13
N LYS A 219 20.83 24.06 10.86
CA LYS A 219 19.47 24.57 10.76
C LYS A 219 19.51 26.07 10.47
N ASP A 220 18.46 26.58 9.83
CA ASP A 220 18.28 28.01 9.63
C ASP A 220 17.66 28.70 10.86
N SER A 221 17.43 30.00 10.75
CA SER A 221 16.82 30.83 11.81
C SER A 221 15.42 30.37 12.23
N ASN A 222 14.72 29.63 11.37
CA ASN A 222 13.40 29.09 11.64
C ASN A 222 13.47 27.65 12.21
N ASN A 223 14.65 27.20 12.63
CA ASN A 223 14.91 25.85 13.12
C ASN A 223 14.60 24.75 12.08
N VAL A 224 14.60 25.10 10.79
CA VAL A 224 14.43 24.13 9.70
C VAL A 224 15.79 23.57 9.31
N LEU A 225 15.88 22.24 9.21
CA LEU A 225 17.10 21.57 8.77
C LEU A 225 17.47 22.04 7.36
N THR A 226 18.70 22.53 7.20
CA THR A 226 19.25 22.95 5.92
C THR A 226 20.29 21.96 5.42
N ASN A 227 21.19 21.51 6.30
CA ASN A 227 22.25 20.58 5.93
C ASN A 227 22.36 19.45 6.96
N MET A 228 22.64 18.25 6.49
CA MET A 228 22.80 17.05 7.29
C MET A 228 24.02 16.29 6.82
N PHE A 229 24.92 15.97 7.74
CA PHE A 229 26.12 15.19 7.49
C PHE A 229 26.14 13.98 8.41
N PHE A 230 26.58 12.84 7.88
CA PHE A 230 26.80 11.64 8.67
C PHE A 230 27.96 10.80 8.12
N ALA A 231 28.75 10.25 9.03
CA ALA A 231 29.90 9.42 8.71
C ALA A 231 29.99 8.23 9.67
N HIS A 232 30.34 7.05 9.16
CA HIS A 232 30.55 5.88 10.00
C HIS A 232 31.88 6.03 10.77
N PRO A 233 31.97 5.68 12.07
CA PRO A 233 33.20 5.88 12.84
C PRO A 233 34.44 5.21 12.23
N THR A 234 34.28 4.00 11.68
CA THR A 234 35.36 3.31 10.96
C THR A 234 35.82 4.07 9.71
N SER A 235 34.90 4.71 8.99
CA SER A 235 35.24 5.52 7.81
C SER A 235 36.07 6.75 8.18
N ILE A 236 35.78 7.37 9.34
CA ILE A 236 36.59 8.48 9.88
C ILE A 236 37.99 7.98 10.25
N GLN A 237 38.11 6.83 10.90
CA GLN A 237 39.42 6.22 11.19
C GLN A 237 40.22 5.92 9.92
N MET A 238 39.56 5.40 8.88
CA MET A 238 40.18 5.16 7.57
C MET A 238 40.61 6.46 6.90
N LEU A 239 39.84 7.55 7.02
CA LEU A 239 40.22 8.87 6.54
C LEU A 239 41.50 9.37 7.23
N HIS A 240 41.61 9.22 8.56
CA HIS A 240 42.83 9.60 9.28
C HIS A 240 44.05 8.78 8.86
N ALA A 241 43.88 7.51 8.49
CA ALA A 241 44.95 6.66 7.98
C ALA A 241 45.31 6.97 6.51
N TRP A 242 44.33 7.30 5.67
CA TRP A 242 44.47 7.42 4.21
C TRP A 242 43.75 8.66 3.65
N SER A 243 44.34 9.83 3.86
CA SER A 243 43.78 11.13 3.43
C SER A 243 44.35 11.67 2.10
N TYR A 244 45.16 10.89 1.40
CA TYR A 244 45.91 11.37 0.23
C TYR A 244 45.04 11.72 -0.98
N VAL A 245 43.95 10.98 -1.20
CA VAL A 245 43.04 11.17 -2.33
C VAL A 245 41.62 11.13 -1.80
N ILE A 246 40.92 12.27 -1.95
CA ILE A 246 39.53 12.44 -1.58
C ILE A 246 38.77 12.91 -2.81
N LEU A 247 37.67 12.23 -3.12
CA LEU A 247 36.72 12.62 -4.14
C LEU A 247 35.45 13.10 -3.46
N ILE A 248 34.92 14.23 -3.91
CA ILE A 248 33.64 14.75 -3.47
C ILE A 248 32.78 14.82 -4.72
N ASP A 249 31.69 14.08 -4.74
CA ASP A 249 30.74 14.05 -5.84
C ASP A 249 29.34 14.38 -5.32
N SER A 250 28.62 15.21 -6.06
CA SER A 250 27.23 15.53 -5.74
C SER A 250 26.30 14.97 -6.82
N THR A 251 25.40 14.09 -6.40
CA THR A 251 24.37 13.58 -7.30
C THR A 251 23.19 14.57 -7.31
N TYR A 252 22.85 15.05 -8.51
CA TYR A 252 21.92 16.16 -8.66
C TYR A 252 20.47 15.74 -8.38
N LYS A 253 19.87 16.33 -7.34
CA LYS A 253 18.43 16.62 -7.15
C LYS A 253 17.41 15.51 -7.48
N THR A 254 17.73 14.23 -7.27
CA THR A 254 16.78 13.13 -7.49
C THR A 254 15.82 12.90 -6.33
N ASN A 255 15.97 13.62 -5.21
CA ASN A 255 15.05 13.54 -4.08
C ASN A 255 13.89 14.56 -4.17
N ARG A 256 12.80 14.31 -3.44
CA ARG A 256 11.59 15.15 -3.43
C ARG A 256 11.81 16.61 -3.03
N TYR A 257 12.95 16.93 -2.44
CA TYR A 257 13.31 18.28 -1.99
C TYR A 257 14.18 19.02 -3.01
N GLY A 258 14.65 18.34 -4.05
CA GLY A 258 15.61 18.89 -5.01
C GLY A 258 16.94 19.27 -4.32
N TRP A 259 17.29 18.59 -3.23
CA TRP A 259 18.52 18.85 -2.48
C TRP A 259 19.64 17.93 -2.97
N PRO A 260 20.85 18.45 -3.25
CA PRO A 260 22.01 17.63 -3.57
C PRO A 260 22.30 16.58 -2.49
N TRP A 261 22.60 15.37 -2.94
CA TRP A 261 23.20 14.32 -2.12
C TRP A 261 24.69 14.26 -2.43
N VAL A 262 25.52 14.63 -1.46
CA VAL A 262 26.96 14.70 -1.57
C VAL A 262 27.59 13.45 -0.96
N GLU A 263 28.43 12.77 -1.73
CA GLU A 263 29.23 11.64 -1.29
C GLU A 263 30.69 12.04 -1.22
N ILE A 264 31.34 11.72 -0.09
CA ILE A 264 32.76 11.91 0.11
C ILE A 264 33.41 10.53 0.11
N ILE A 265 34.33 10.30 -0.83
CA ILE A 265 34.92 9.00 -1.12
C ILE A 265 36.44 9.11 -0.95
N GLY A 266 37.01 8.20 -0.18
CA GLY A 266 38.45 8.06 -0.01
C GLY A 266 39.00 6.89 -0.83
N VAL A 267 40.31 6.90 -1.08
CA VAL A 267 41.01 5.82 -1.76
C VAL A 267 42.07 5.23 -0.85
N THR A 268 42.02 3.91 -0.63
CA THR A 268 43.03 3.19 0.15
C THR A 268 44.33 3.03 -0.65
N PRO A 269 45.47 2.71 -0.01
CA PRO A 269 46.75 2.49 -0.71
C PRO A 269 46.71 1.37 -1.75
N VAL A 270 45.80 0.41 -1.59
CA VAL A 270 45.56 -0.68 -2.56
C VAL A 270 44.54 -0.30 -3.65
N LYS A 271 44.31 1.00 -3.85
CA LYS A 271 43.43 1.57 -4.88
C LYS A 271 41.98 1.08 -4.79
N LYS A 272 41.48 0.90 -3.57
CA LYS A 272 40.06 0.60 -3.31
C LYS A 272 39.36 1.83 -2.77
N ASN A 273 38.17 2.10 -3.27
CA ASN A 273 37.35 3.21 -2.80
C ASN A 273 36.65 2.83 -1.50
N PHE A 274 36.50 3.77 -0.59
CA PHE A 274 35.64 3.65 0.59
C PHE A 274 34.83 4.93 0.78
N ASN A 275 33.59 4.79 1.24
CA ASN A 275 32.77 5.96 1.58
C ASN A 275 33.26 6.54 2.92
N ILE A 276 33.72 7.78 2.88
CA ILE A 276 34.15 8.54 4.05
C ILE A 276 32.91 9.05 4.80
N ALA A 277 32.04 9.75 4.08
CA ALA A 277 30.83 10.36 4.62
C ALA A 277 29.81 10.64 3.52
N CYS A 278 28.58 10.91 3.93
CA CYS A 278 27.54 11.45 3.06
C CYS A 278 26.93 12.70 3.68
N ALA A 279 26.40 13.58 2.83
CA ALA A 279 25.64 14.73 3.26
C ALA A 279 24.45 15.02 2.35
N ILE A 280 23.40 15.56 2.94
CA ILE A 280 22.32 16.23 2.23
C ILE A 280 22.47 17.71 2.49
N ILE A 281 22.56 18.50 1.43
CA ILE A 281 22.71 19.94 1.53
C ILE A 281 21.59 20.67 0.80
N LYS A 282 21.08 21.77 1.35
CA LYS A 282 19.96 22.52 0.75
C LYS A 282 20.36 23.20 -0.57
N GLN A 283 21.58 23.72 -0.64
CA GLN A 283 22.12 24.43 -1.82
C GLN A 283 23.62 24.15 -1.98
N GLU A 284 24.09 24.07 -3.22
CA GLU A 284 25.52 23.91 -3.56
C GLU A 284 26.22 25.27 -3.55
N THR A 285 26.41 25.83 -2.35
CA THR A 285 27.14 27.10 -2.17
C THR A 285 28.48 26.87 -1.51
N LYS A 286 29.40 27.84 -1.67
CA LYS A 286 30.71 27.81 -1.02
C LYS A 286 30.59 27.62 0.49
N GLU A 287 29.69 28.36 1.13
CA GLU A 287 29.45 28.33 2.58
C GLU A 287 28.97 26.94 3.03
N THR A 288 28.16 26.30 2.19
CA THR A 288 27.63 24.96 2.49
C THR A 288 28.73 23.90 2.40
N TYR A 289 29.63 24.00 1.42
CA TYR A 289 30.79 23.12 1.32
C TYR A 289 31.85 23.41 2.40
N GLU A 290 32.03 24.66 2.82
CA GLU A 290 32.88 24.99 3.97
C GLU A 290 32.33 24.36 5.25
N TRP A 291 31.01 24.45 5.48
CA TRP A 291 30.37 23.77 6.59
C TRP A 291 30.57 22.25 6.52
N LEU A 292 30.37 21.65 5.34
CA LEU A 292 30.55 20.21 5.10
C LEU A 292 31.96 19.75 5.49
N LEU A 293 32.99 20.47 5.04
CA LEU A 293 34.39 20.11 5.32
C LEU A 293 34.78 20.28 6.79
N ARG A 294 34.11 21.17 7.53
CA ARG A 294 34.28 21.34 8.99
C ARG A 294 33.55 20.28 9.83
N CYS A 295 32.83 19.34 9.20
CA CYS A 295 32.09 18.31 9.92
C CYS A 295 32.96 17.12 10.37
N PHE A 296 34.13 16.91 9.75
CA PHE A 296 35.13 15.93 10.20
C PHE A 296 35.84 16.43 11.46
#